data_AF-A0A4Y2GH22-F1
#
_entry.id   AF-A0A4Y2GH22-F1
#
_cell.length_a   1.000
_cell.length_b   1.000
_cell.length_c   1.000
_cell.angle_alpha   90.00
_cell.angle_beta   90.00
_cell.angle_gamma   90.00
#
_symmetry.space_group_name_H-M   'P 1'
#
loop_
_entity.id
_entity.type
_entity.pdbx_description
1 polymer ?
#
loop_
_entity_poly.entity_id
_entity_poly.type
_entity_poly.pdbx_seq_one_letter_code
_entity_poly.pdbx_strand_id
1 'polypeptide(L)'
;MKVSFHSAVLWTDSTIVLAWIQNDPSVLKPFVRNRVSAIQNLTEVSVWKHVSSKKNPADISRGIDPEKIQDCNLWSFGPSFLQDHSVVSPCDCSDINDNELYRQEFKKNPTDPVCLVVQGQEVLPIINNCSSFTGLQRVIGWCVRFVRNAKNSFQPNKGNLTRAINELRKILKDLFRKESTGKIEDFITSEGVVWHFNPPATPHLGGLWEADVKSLKSHLKRVLGNTVLTHEEFSTLVTQVEAVLNSRPLCNLSSDHNDDFVLTPAHFLVGSSLPALPDPDLTEVPINRLNRWQLIQRLSQIFWKKWSTDYLNRLQ
;
A
#
# COMPACT_ATOMS: atom_id res chain seq x y z
N MET A 1 -20.37 -38.08 12.34
CA MET A 1 -19.29 -38.14 13.35
C MET A 1 -18.94 -36.69 13.71
N LYS A 2 -19.19 -36.23 14.95
CA LYS A 2 -18.71 -34.91 15.40
C LYS A 2 -17.29 -35.09 15.92
N VAL A 3 -16.31 -34.65 15.15
CA VAL A 3 -14.90 -34.65 15.59
C VAL A 3 -14.71 -33.49 16.55
N SER A 4 -14.19 -33.77 17.75
CA SER A 4 -13.87 -32.77 18.77
C SER A 4 -12.36 -32.48 18.76
N PHE A 5 -12.00 -31.20 18.62
CA PHE A 5 -10.62 -30.76 18.63
C PHE A 5 -10.24 -30.32 20.05
N HIS A 6 -9.17 -30.89 20.59
CA HIS A 6 -8.70 -30.58 21.96
C HIS A 6 -7.64 -29.47 21.97
N SER A 7 -6.89 -29.33 20.88
CA SER A 7 -5.85 -28.31 20.72
C SER A 7 -5.58 -28.08 19.23
N ALA A 8 -5.15 -26.88 18.87
CA ALA A 8 -4.66 -26.53 17.54
C ALA A 8 -3.23 -25.98 17.65
N VAL A 9 -2.37 -26.35 16.71
CA VAL A 9 -1.02 -25.79 16.55
C VAL A 9 -0.94 -25.20 15.15
N LEU A 10 -0.48 -23.95 15.05
CA LEU A 10 -0.43 -23.19 13.81
C LEU A 10 1.03 -23.00 13.39
N TRP A 11 1.29 -23.09 12.09
CA TRP A 11 2.66 -23.07 11.56
C TRP A 11 2.81 -21.97 10.51
N THR A 12 3.90 -21.22 10.59
CA THR A 12 4.34 -20.28 9.55
C THR A 12 5.76 -20.59 9.13
N ASP A 13 6.07 -20.39 7.86
CA ASP A 13 7.41 -20.52 7.31
C ASP A 13 8.24 -19.25 7.32
N SER A 14 7.62 -18.14 7.72
CA SER A 14 8.31 -16.88 7.89
C SER A 14 8.66 -16.65 9.35
N THR A 15 9.95 -16.69 9.66
CA THR A 15 10.47 -16.30 10.97
C THR A 15 10.14 -14.85 11.31
N ILE A 16 10.12 -13.97 10.31
CA ILE A 16 9.74 -12.54 10.44
C ILE A 16 8.28 -12.42 10.86
N VAL A 17 7.37 -13.13 10.19
CA VAL A 17 5.94 -13.12 10.55
C VAL A 17 5.73 -13.72 11.92
N LEU A 18 6.42 -14.82 12.27
CA LEU A 18 6.36 -15.40 13.60
C LEU A 18 6.80 -14.38 14.66
N ALA A 19 7.90 -13.67 14.43
CA ALA A 19 8.38 -12.62 15.33
C ALA A 19 7.39 -11.45 15.44
N TRP A 20 6.74 -11.04 14.35
CA TRP A 20 5.67 -10.04 14.42
C TRP A 20 4.46 -10.52 15.22
N ILE A 21 4.04 -11.78 15.07
CA ILE A 21 2.93 -12.39 15.84
C ILE A 21 3.23 -12.41 17.34
N GLN A 22 4.50 -12.56 17.72
CA GLN A 22 4.96 -12.58 19.12
C GLN A 22 5.08 -11.19 19.75
N ASN A 23 5.04 -10.11 18.96
CA ASN A 23 5.17 -8.73 19.45
C ASN A 23 3.80 -8.07 19.71
N ASP A 24 3.82 -6.94 20.44
CA ASP A 24 2.67 -6.04 20.54
C ASP A 24 2.39 -5.40 19.16
N PRO A 25 1.20 -5.58 18.55
CA PRO A 25 0.87 -4.96 17.26
C PRO A 25 0.98 -3.43 17.26
N SER A 26 0.88 -2.78 18.41
CA SER A 26 0.92 -1.32 18.55
C SER A 26 2.23 -0.71 18.01
N VAL A 27 3.33 -1.46 18.05
CA VAL A 27 4.66 -1.01 17.60
C VAL A 27 4.86 -1.12 16.08
N LEU A 28 4.01 -1.85 15.37
CA LEU A 28 4.16 -2.13 13.93
C LEU A 28 3.44 -1.08 13.07
N LYS A 29 3.86 -0.87 11.82
CA LYS A 29 3.15 -0.03 10.85
C LYS A 29 1.73 -0.56 10.60
N PRO A 30 0.77 0.28 10.19
CA PRO A 30 -0.63 -0.11 10.11
C PRO A 30 -0.91 -1.38 9.32
N PHE A 31 -0.26 -1.58 8.16
CA PHE A 31 -0.51 -2.76 7.33
C PHE A 31 -0.21 -4.08 8.05
N VAL A 32 0.95 -4.16 8.70
CA VAL A 32 1.39 -5.35 9.46
C VAL A 32 0.65 -5.43 10.79
N ARG A 33 0.55 -4.31 11.54
CA ARG A 33 -0.22 -4.22 12.79
C ARG A 33 -1.60 -4.84 12.65
N ASN A 34 -2.34 -4.44 11.62
CA ASN A 34 -3.73 -4.82 11.50
C ASN A 34 -3.89 -6.34 11.28
N ARG A 35 -2.97 -6.95 10.51
CA ARG A 35 -2.97 -8.41 10.29
C ARG A 35 -2.53 -9.17 11.53
N VAL A 36 -1.48 -8.71 12.20
CA VAL A 36 -1.02 -9.31 13.46
C VAL A 36 -2.11 -9.22 14.52
N SER A 37 -2.80 -8.08 14.65
CA SER A 37 -3.91 -7.93 15.58
C SER A 37 -5.09 -8.86 15.25
N ALA A 38 -5.42 -9.05 13.96
CA ALA A 38 -6.44 -10.03 13.56
C ALA A 38 -6.04 -11.46 13.96
N ILE A 39 -4.78 -11.85 13.74
CA ILE A 39 -4.26 -13.17 14.13
C ILE A 39 -4.36 -13.35 15.65
N GLN A 40 -3.91 -12.37 16.43
CA GLN A 40 -3.92 -12.41 17.90
C GLN A 40 -5.34 -12.40 18.49
N ASN A 41 -6.32 -11.82 17.79
CA ASN A 41 -7.73 -11.85 18.21
C ASN A 41 -8.41 -13.19 17.90
N LEU A 42 -7.95 -13.91 16.86
CA LEU A 42 -8.53 -15.18 16.43
C LEU A 42 -7.85 -16.40 17.07
N THR A 43 -6.59 -16.25 17.48
CA THR A 43 -5.73 -17.37 17.88
C THR A 43 -4.80 -16.97 19.02
N GLU A 44 -4.47 -17.91 19.90
CA GLU A 44 -3.46 -17.69 20.93
C GLU A 44 -2.05 -17.58 20.31
N VAL A 45 -1.25 -16.62 20.76
CA VAL A 45 0.13 -16.44 20.26
C VAL A 45 1.01 -17.67 20.51
N SER A 46 0.78 -18.36 21.64
CA SER A 46 1.55 -19.53 22.08
C SER A 46 1.46 -20.73 21.13
N VAL A 47 0.37 -20.84 20.36
CA VAL A 47 0.12 -21.95 19.44
C VAL A 47 0.82 -21.80 18.10
N TRP A 48 1.38 -20.62 17.79
CA TRP A 48 2.14 -20.39 16.57
C TRP A 48 3.58 -20.90 16.70
N LYS A 49 4.01 -21.67 15.69
CA LYS A 49 5.35 -22.26 15.56
C LYS A 49 5.91 -21.98 14.17
N HIS A 50 7.23 -22.12 14.00
CA HIS A 50 7.88 -21.98 12.70
C HIS A 50 8.21 -23.33 12.07
N VAL A 51 8.02 -23.42 10.75
CA VAL A 51 8.44 -24.54 9.91
C VAL A 51 9.31 -23.99 8.79
N SER A 52 10.56 -24.45 8.60
CA SER A 52 11.37 -23.90 7.51
C SER A 52 10.70 -24.12 6.15
N SER A 53 10.81 -23.18 5.21
CA SER A 53 10.23 -23.29 3.85
C SER A 53 10.52 -24.64 3.16
N LYS A 54 11.73 -25.21 3.34
CA LYS A 54 12.11 -26.53 2.80
C LYS A 54 11.27 -27.71 3.34
N LYS A 55 10.59 -27.51 4.46
CA LYS A 55 9.74 -28.48 5.16
C LYS A 55 8.27 -28.07 5.15
N ASN A 56 7.93 -26.95 4.49
CA ASN A 56 6.54 -26.49 4.36
C ASN A 56 5.90 -27.14 3.13
N PRO A 57 4.93 -28.07 3.29
CA PRO A 57 4.27 -28.70 2.16
C PRO A 57 3.51 -27.70 1.28
N ALA A 58 3.04 -26.58 1.84
CA ALA A 58 2.34 -25.55 1.07
C ALA A 58 3.26 -24.83 0.07
N ASP A 59 4.54 -24.65 0.37
CA ASP A 59 5.51 -24.06 -0.55
C ASP A 59 5.85 -25.00 -1.71
N ILE A 60 5.92 -26.30 -1.44
CA ILE A 60 6.26 -27.31 -2.48
C ILE A 60 5.18 -27.39 -3.55
N SER A 61 3.93 -27.13 -3.18
CA SER A 61 2.83 -27.05 -4.15
C SER A 61 3.01 -25.93 -5.18
N ARG A 62 3.87 -24.93 -4.90
CA ARG A 62 4.15 -23.80 -5.80
C ARG A 62 5.32 -24.16 -6.71
N GLY A 63 5.02 -24.79 -7.84
CA GLY A 63 5.98 -25.00 -8.93
C GLY A 63 6.55 -26.42 -9.06
N ILE A 64 6.04 -27.38 -8.30
CA ILE A 64 6.30 -28.80 -8.59
C ILE A 64 5.42 -29.26 -9.75
N ASP A 65 6.00 -30.09 -10.61
CA ASP A 65 5.28 -30.78 -11.68
C ASP A 65 4.20 -31.70 -11.06
N PRO A 66 2.94 -31.66 -11.53
CA PRO A 66 1.87 -32.53 -11.04
C PRO A 66 2.23 -34.02 -11.02
N GLU A 67 3.08 -34.50 -11.93
CA GLU A 67 3.51 -35.91 -11.92
C GLU A 67 4.42 -36.22 -10.73
N LYS A 68 5.27 -35.26 -10.35
CA LYS A 68 6.22 -35.41 -9.23
C LYS A 68 5.58 -35.18 -7.86
N ILE A 69 4.37 -34.62 -7.80
CA ILE A 69 3.66 -34.40 -6.55
C ILE A 69 3.18 -35.72 -5.92
N GLN A 70 2.86 -36.72 -6.76
CA GLN A 70 2.36 -38.03 -6.29
C GLN A 70 3.43 -38.76 -5.47
N ASP A 71 4.70 -38.60 -5.85
CA ASP A 71 5.86 -39.20 -5.17
C ASP A 71 6.40 -38.30 -4.03
N CYS A 72 5.79 -37.13 -3.79
CA CYS A 72 6.25 -36.20 -2.78
C CYS A 72 5.74 -36.58 -1.38
N ASN A 73 6.55 -37.34 -0.66
CA ASN A 73 6.22 -37.74 0.73
C ASN A 73 5.95 -36.55 1.65
N LEU A 74 6.63 -35.41 1.45
CA LEU A 74 6.42 -34.22 2.27
C LEU A 74 5.03 -33.59 2.03
N TRP A 75 4.52 -33.61 0.80
CA TRP A 75 3.15 -33.17 0.49
C TRP A 75 2.12 -34.11 1.09
N SER A 76 2.29 -35.42 0.86
CA SER A 76 1.30 -36.44 1.23
C SER A 76 1.23 -36.69 2.74
N PHE A 77 2.37 -36.64 3.44
CA PHE A 77 2.46 -37.04 4.85
C PHE A 77 2.94 -35.92 5.78
N GLY A 78 3.27 -34.75 5.24
CA GLY A 78 3.84 -33.65 6.01
C GLY A 78 5.26 -33.94 6.51
N PRO A 79 5.88 -32.98 7.19
CA PRO A 79 7.22 -33.14 7.74
C PRO A 79 7.23 -34.14 8.91
N SER A 80 8.31 -34.91 9.02
CA SER A 80 8.47 -35.99 10.01
C SER A 80 8.23 -35.54 11.46
N PHE A 81 8.62 -34.31 11.81
CA PHE A 81 8.42 -33.78 13.16
C PHE A 81 6.94 -33.63 13.57
N LEU A 82 6.00 -33.60 12.62
CA LEU A 82 4.56 -33.63 12.92
C LEU A 82 4.05 -35.06 13.19
N GLN A 83 4.74 -36.07 12.65
CA GLN A 83 4.40 -37.48 12.82
C GLN A 83 4.87 -38.01 14.18
N ASP A 84 6.00 -37.51 14.66
CA ASP A 84 6.60 -37.97 15.91
C ASP A 84 5.92 -37.43 17.19
N HIS A 85 4.89 -36.56 17.06
CA HIS A 85 4.18 -35.87 18.15
C HIS A 85 5.08 -35.14 19.19
N SER A 86 6.40 -35.15 18.99
CA SER A 86 7.40 -34.48 19.80
C SER A 86 7.51 -33.03 19.35
N VAL A 87 6.58 -32.20 19.83
CA VAL A 87 6.62 -30.74 19.63
C VAL A 87 7.66 -30.13 20.56
N VAL A 88 8.94 -30.13 20.15
CA VAL A 88 10.03 -29.40 20.83
C VAL A 88 11.01 -28.99 19.73
N SER A 89 11.39 -27.74 19.50
CA SER A 89 11.67 -26.61 20.40
C SER A 89 11.21 -25.28 19.79
N PRO A 90 11.17 -24.18 20.58
CA PRO A 90 11.11 -22.82 20.05
C PRO A 90 12.22 -22.65 19.02
N CYS A 91 11.92 -22.04 17.88
CA CYS A 91 12.99 -21.60 17.00
C CYS A 91 13.81 -20.56 17.78
N ASP A 92 15.09 -20.85 17.98
CA ASP A 92 16.08 -19.87 18.43
C ASP A 92 16.20 -18.81 17.32
N CYS A 93 15.38 -17.78 17.44
CA CYS A 93 15.46 -16.59 16.61
C CYS A 93 16.35 -15.56 17.31
N SER A 94 17.57 -15.93 17.70
CA SER A 94 18.49 -15.01 18.39
C SER A 94 18.81 -13.77 17.54
N ASP A 95 18.74 -13.91 16.21
CA ASP A 95 19.27 -12.91 15.26
C ASP A 95 18.16 -12.14 14.53
N ILE A 96 16.87 -12.37 14.84
CA ILE A 96 15.77 -11.70 14.11
C ILE A 96 15.78 -10.19 14.32
N ASN A 97 16.29 -9.74 15.46
CA ASN A 97 16.35 -8.33 15.76
C ASN A 97 17.21 -7.58 14.74
N ASP A 98 18.27 -8.16 14.17
CA ASP A 98 19.11 -7.50 13.16
C ASP A 98 18.60 -7.62 11.73
N ASN A 99 17.49 -8.32 11.51
CA ASN A 99 16.91 -8.45 10.20
C ASN A 99 16.26 -7.13 9.73
N GLU A 100 16.71 -6.60 8.60
CA GLU A 100 16.24 -5.32 8.04
C GLU A 100 14.73 -5.35 7.75
N LEU A 101 14.22 -6.41 7.10
CA LEU A 101 12.82 -6.55 6.74
C LEU A 101 11.91 -6.59 7.99
N TYR A 102 12.37 -7.25 9.05
CA TYR A 102 11.69 -7.25 10.34
C TYR A 102 11.65 -5.84 10.95
N ARG A 103 12.79 -5.15 11.03
CA ARG A 103 12.90 -3.79 11.61
C ARG A 103 12.14 -2.74 10.81
N GLN A 104 12.10 -2.86 9.49
CA GLN A 104 11.55 -1.84 8.60
C GLN A 104 10.06 -1.60 8.87
N GLU A 105 9.33 -2.60 9.35
CA GLU A 105 7.91 -2.53 9.65
C GLU A 105 7.56 -2.04 11.06
N PHE A 106 8.56 -1.73 11.88
CA PHE A 106 8.31 -1.00 13.13
C PHE A 106 7.98 0.45 12.83
N LYS A 107 7.05 1.01 13.61
CA LYS A 107 6.84 2.46 13.65
C LYS A 107 8.14 3.10 14.09
N LYS A 108 8.66 4.00 13.26
CA LYS A 108 9.70 4.90 13.70
C LYS A 108 9.10 5.78 14.79
N ASN A 109 9.78 5.90 15.94
CA ASN A 109 9.44 6.92 16.92
C ASN A 109 9.40 8.29 16.20
N PRO A 110 8.53 9.22 16.61
CA PRO A 110 8.32 10.51 15.93
C PRO A 110 9.56 11.43 15.87
N THR A 111 10.75 10.96 16.25
CA THR A 111 12.03 11.63 16.06
C THR A 111 12.57 11.55 14.63
N ASP A 112 12.12 10.59 13.81
CA ASP A 112 12.53 10.53 12.39
C ASP A 112 11.33 10.75 11.48
N PRO A 113 11.05 12.00 11.05
CA PRO A 113 10.14 12.20 9.94
C PRO A 113 10.71 11.44 8.75
N VAL A 114 9.98 10.45 8.25
CA VAL A 114 10.07 10.06 6.84
C VAL A 114 9.46 11.22 6.06
N CYS A 115 10.19 12.32 6.04
CA CYS A 115 10.12 13.32 5.02
C CYS A 115 10.91 12.74 3.85
N LEU A 116 10.41 12.90 2.62
CA LEU A 116 11.35 13.13 1.51
C LEU A 116 12.37 14.14 2.05
N VAL A 117 13.65 13.76 2.16
CA VAL A 117 14.69 14.68 2.60
C VAL A 117 14.83 15.76 1.54
N VAL A 118 13.94 16.73 1.58
CA VAL A 118 14.32 18.09 1.32
C VAL A 118 15.01 18.48 2.61
N GLN A 119 16.34 18.57 2.58
CA GLN A 119 17.07 19.35 3.58
C GLN A 119 16.52 20.78 3.51
N GLY A 120 15.40 21.00 4.18
CA GLY A 120 14.72 22.27 4.27
C GLY A 120 15.28 22.96 5.49
N GLN A 121 16.15 23.96 5.26
CA GLN A 121 16.10 25.15 6.11
C GLN A 121 14.63 25.47 6.37
N GLU A 122 14.24 25.67 7.63
CA GLU A 122 12.86 26.03 7.98
C GLU A 122 12.44 27.26 7.16
N VAL A 123 11.76 27.02 6.03
CA VAL A 123 11.52 28.11 5.08
C VAL A 123 10.59 29.14 5.70
N LEU A 124 9.63 28.72 6.55
CA LEU A 124 8.76 29.61 7.33
C LEU A 124 8.14 28.89 8.56
N PRO A 125 8.44 29.31 9.81
CA PRO A 125 7.86 28.76 11.04
C PRO A 125 6.33 28.79 11.11
N ILE A 126 5.70 29.66 10.32
CA ILE A 126 4.24 29.84 10.27
C ILE A 126 3.49 28.60 9.73
N ILE A 127 4.18 27.72 9.00
CA ILE A 127 3.62 26.48 8.44
C ILE A 127 3.22 25.54 9.58
N ASN A 128 4.00 25.49 10.66
CA ASN A 128 3.79 24.59 11.80
C ASN A 128 2.67 25.08 12.74
N ASN A 129 2.27 26.34 12.65
CA ASN A 129 1.21 26.93 13.50
C ASN A 129 -0.18 26.83 12.87
N CYS A 130 -0.32 26.25 11.68
CA CYS A 130 -1.59 26.12 10.98
C CYS A 130 -2.06 24.67 11.00
N SER A 131 -3.13 24.38 11.73
CA SER A 131 -3.73 23.03 11.84
C SER A 131 -4.44 22.54 10.56
N SER A 132 -4.55 23.37 9.54
CA SER A 132 -5.13 23.00 8.25
C SER A 132 -4.48 23.75 7.09
N PHE A 133 -4.38 23.09 5.94
CA PHE A 133 -3.86 23.68 4.70
C PHE A 133 -4.68 24.91 4.27
N THR A 134 -5.99 24.89 4.47
CA THR A 134 -6.87 26.02 4.18
C THR A 134 -6.65 27.19 5.14
N GLY A 135 -6.35 26.91 6.42
CA GLY A 135 -5.92 27.91 7.40
C GLY A 135 -4.60 28.57 6.98
N LEU A 136 -3.61 27.76 6.62
CA LEU A 136 -2.31 28.24 6.13
C LEU A 136 -2.46 29.13 4.88
N GLN A 137 -3.27 28.69 3.90
CA GLN A 137 -3.56 29.47 2.69
C GLN A 137 -4.16 30.84 3.01
N ARG A 138 -5.02 30.94 4.03
CA ARG A 138 -5.63 32.21 4.45
C ARG A 138 -4.62 33.12 5.15
N VAL A 139 -3.82 32.57 6.07
CA VAL A 139 -2.80 33.34 6.80
C VAL A 139 -1.79 33.95 5.84
N ILE A 140 -1.24 33.14 4.92
CA ILE A 140 -0.29 33.66 3.94
C ILE A 140 -1.00 34.62 2.96
N GLY A 141 -2.26 34.34 2.59
CA GLY A 141 -3.07 35.26 1.78
C GLY A 141 -3.24 36.65 2.42
N TRP A 142 -3.37 36.72 3.75
CA TRP A 142 -3.38 37.96 4.50
C TRP A 142 -2.02 38.66 4.50
N CYS A 143 -0.92 37.92 4.70
CA CYS A 143 0.43 38.47 4.63
C CYS A 143 0.72 39.10 3.26
N VAL A 144 0.38 38.41 2.16
CA VAL A 144 0.54 38.92 0.79
C VAL A 144 -0.28 40.20 0.57
N ARG A 145 -1.54 40.23 1.03
CA ARG A 145 -2.40 41.41 0.95
C ARG A 145 -1.85 42.58 1.77
N PHE A 146 -1.37 42.31 2.97
CA PHE A 146 -0.75 43.32 3.84
C PHE A 146 0.45 43.96 3.17
N VAL A 147 1.42 43.16 2.70
CA VAL A 147 2.61 43.65 1.99
C VAL A 147 2.24 44.50 0.79
N ARG A 148 1.23 44.10 0.02
CA ARG A 148 0.75 44.85 -1.14
C ARG A 148 0.12 46.19 -0.77
N ASN A 149 -0.76 46.19 0.24
CA ASN A 149 -1.41 47.42 0.70
C ASN A 149 -0.37 48.38 1.33
N ALA A 150 0.68 47.84 1.96
CA ALA A 150 1.80 48.63 2.45
C ALA A 150 2.66 49.22 1.32
N LYS A 151 2.83 48.50 0.20
CA LYS A 151 3.58 48.96 -0.97
C LYS A 151 2.79 49.90 -1.89
N ASN A 152 1.46 49.84 -1.88
CA ASN A 152 0.61 50.61 -2.78
C ASN A 152 -0.63 51.14 -2.05
N SER A 153 -0.37 52.09 -1.15
CA SER A 153 -1.33 52.66 -0.21
C SER A 153 -2.45 53.50 -0.87
N PHE A 154 -2.25 53.94 -2.11
CA PHE A 154 -3.24 54.73 -2.86
C PHE A 154 -4.43 53.91 -3.38
N GLN A 155 -4.29 52.58 -3.54
CA GLN A 155 -5.37 51.68 -3.94
C GLN A 155 -5.34 50.37 -3.14
N PRO A 156 -5.76 50.40 -1.87
CA PRO A 156 -5.73 49.22 -1.01
C PRO A 156 -6.73 48.17 -1.52
N ASN A 157 -6.27 46.93 -1.65
CA ASN A 157 -7.15 45.80 -1.92
C ASN A 157 -8.10 45.60 -0.72
N LYS A 158 -9.40 45.64 -1.00
CA LYS A 158 -10.51 45.40 -0.05
C LYS A 158 -11.38 44.23 -0.53
N GLY A 159 -12.07 43.56 0.39
CA GLY A 159 -12.93 42.39 0.09
C GLY A 159 -12.30 41.02 0.31
N ASN A 160 -12.88 39.99 -0.31
CA ASN A 160 -12.54 38.58 -0.13
C ASN A 160 -11.11 38.23 -0.60
N LEU A 161 -10.46 37.28 0.11
CA LEU A 161 -9.08 36.84 -0.15
C LEU A 161 -8.88 36.03 -1.44
N THR A 162 -9.93 35.81 -2.23
CA THR A 162 -9.91 34.94 -3.41
C THR A 162 -8.77 35.27 -4.37
N ARG A 163 -8.50 36.57 -4.59
CA ARG A 163 -7.39 37.02 -5.46
C ARG A 163 -6.01 36.71 -4.87
N ALA A 164 -5.81 36.98 -3.58
CA ALA A 164 -4.54 36.72 -2.89
C ALA A 164 -4.25 35.22 -2.76
N ILE A 165 -5.27 34.40 -2.51
CA ILE A 165 -5.15 32.93 -2.45
C ILE A 165 -4.83 32.34 -3.83
N ASN A 166 -5.44 32.86 -4.89
CA ASN A 166 -5.12 32.41 -6.25
C ASN A 166 -3.70 32.81 -6.69
N GLU A 167 -3.23 34.00 -6.33
CA GLU A 167 -1.84 34.42 -6.54
C GLU A 167 -0.87 33.57 -5.72
N LEU A 168 -1.16 33.27 -4.45
CA LEU A 168 -0.38 32.36 -3.63
C LEU A 168 -0.26 30.97 -4.27
N ARG A 169 -1.37 30.41 -4.78
CA ARG A 169 -1.35 29.14 -5.51
C ARG A 169 -0.46 29.20 -6.74
N LYS A 170 -0.43 30.34 -7.45
CA LYS A 170 0.46 30.54 -8.60
C LYS A 170 1.92 30.60 -8.17
N ILE A 171 2.26 31.39 -7.15
CA ILE A 171 3.62 31.51 -6.60
C ILE A 171 4.13 30.18 -6.08
N LEU A 172 3.30 29.44 -5.33
CA LEU A 172 3.65 28.09 -4.86
C LEU A 172 3.89 27.15 -6.04
N LYS A 173 3.02 27.15 -7.06
CA LYS A 173 3.25 26.35 -8.27
C LYS A 173 4.56 26.72 -8.96
N ASP A 174 4.91 28.00 -9.03
CA ASP A 174 6.13 28.47 -9.68
C ASP A 174 7.39 28.15 -8.85
N LEU A 175 7.32 28.26 -7.51
CA LEU A 175 8.39 27.86 -6.59
C LEU A 175 8.63 26.35 -6.63
N PHE A 176 7.55 25.56 -6.50
CA PHE A 176 7.60 24.11 -6.64
C PHE A 176 8.04 23.66 -8.03
N ARG A 177 8.00 24.53 -9.06
CA ARG A 177 8.49 24.20 -10.40
C ARG A 177 9.95 24.57 -10.61
N LYS A 178 10.48 25.61 -9.94
CA LYS A 178 11.87 26.08 -10.12
C LYS A 178 12.88 25.42 -9.18
N GLU A 179 12.49 25.19 -7.92
CA GLU A 179 13.40 24.66 -6.90
C GLU A 179 13.51 23.13 -6.94
N SER A 180 12.50 22.49 -7.54
CA SER A 180 12.44 21.03 -7.70
C SER A 180 13.07 20.56 -9.00
N THR A 181 12.98 21.29 -10.13
CA THR A 181 13.45 20.78 -11.43
C THR A 181 14.95 20.51 -11.47
N GLY A 182 15.78 21.41 -10.93
CA GLY A 182 17.24 21.16 -10.91
C GLY A 182 17.63 19.95 -10.06
N LYS A 183 17.10 19.85 -8.84
CA LYS A 183 17.35 18.71 -7.95
C LYS A 183 16.76 17.39 -8.48
N ILE A 184 15.61 17.46 -9.15
CA ILE A 184 14.95 16.31 -9.77
C ILE A 184 15.76 15.85 -10.99
N GLU A 185 16.21 16.76 -11.85
CA GLU A 185 17.06 16.46 -13.01
C GLU A 185 18.40 15.84 -12.60
N ASP A 186 19.05 16.39 -11.56
CA ASP A 186 20.28 15.83 -10.99
C ASP A 186 20.05 14.41 -10.43
N PHE A 187 18.97 14.20 -9.67
CA PHE A 187 18.60 12.90 -9.13
C PHE A 187 18.29 11.87 -10.23
N ILE A 188 17.44 12.25 -11.19
CA ILE A 188 17.07 11.43 -12.37
C ILE A 188 18.32 10.99 -13.13
N THR A 189 19.26 11.93 -13.33
CA THR A 189 20.52 11.64 -14.03
C THR A 189 21.39 10.69 -13.21
N SER A 190 21.47 10.88 -11.89
CA SER A 190 22.23 9.99 -11.00
C SER A 190 21.67 8.57 -10.92
N GLU A 191 20.35 8.41 -11.06
CA GLU A 191 19.66 7.12 -11.09
C GLU A 191 19.62 6.51 -12.51
N GLY A 192 20.23 7.16 -13.51
CA GLY A 192 20.24 6.70 -14.89
C GLY A 192 18.86 6.71 -15.57
N VAL A 193 17.90 7.48 -15.06
CA VAL A 193 16.54 7.54 -15.58
C VAL A 193 16.50 8.45 -16.80
N VAL A 194 16.16 7.89 -17.97
CA VAL A 194 16.02 8.65 -19.22
C VAL A 194 14.57 9.13 -19.40
N TRP A 195 14.38 10.44 -19.46
CA TRP A 195 13.04 11.02 -19.66
C TRP A 195 12.70 11.12 -21.15
N HIS A 196 11.61 10.47 -21.53
CA HIS A 196 11.02 10.59 -22.87
C HIS A 196 9.73 11.41 -22.78
N PHE A 197 9.74 12.59 -23.39
CA PHE A 197 8.55 13.43 -23.49
C PHE A 197 7.74 13.03 -24.73
N ASN A 198 6.41 12.94 -24.57
CA ASN A 198 5.51 12.81 -25.71
C ASN A 198 5.66 14.04 -26.60
N PRO A 199 5.88 13.88 -27.92
CA PRO A 199 5.89 15.00 -28.85
C PRO A 199 4.56 15.79 -28.75
N PRO A 200 4.59 17.14 -28.82
CA PRO A 200 3.39 17.98 -28.66
C PRO A 200 2.24 17.65 -29.62
N ALA A 201 2.56 17.07 -30.79
CA ALA A 201 1.60 16.74 -31.84
C ALA A 201 1.11 15.27 -31.80
N THR A 202 1.56 14.47 -30.84
CA THR A 202 1.24 13.02 -30.79
C THR A 202 0.68 12.62 -29.42
N PRO A 203 -0.48 13.16 -29.00
CA PRO A 203 -1.11 12.80 -27.71
C PRO A 203 -1.51 11.32 -27.65
N HIS A 204 -1.68 10.66 -28.79
CA HIS A 204 -2.01 9.23 -28.87
C HIS A 204 -0.91 8.32 -28.28
N LEU A 205 0.37 8.75 -28.30
CA LEU A 205 1.47 7.96 -27.74
C LEU A 205 1.34 7.77 -26.23
N GLY A 206 0.62 8.66 -25.54
CA GLY A 206 0.32 8.53 -24.12
C GLY A 206 -1.08 8.01 -23.79
N GLY A 207 -1.93 7.79 -24.78
CA GLY A 207 -3.37 7.60 -24.58
C GLY A 207 -3.73 6.42 -23.69
N LEU A 208 -3.00 5.30 -23.80
CA LEU A 208 -3.25 4.09 -23.00
C LEU A 208 -2.99 4.34 -21.51
N TRP A 209 -1.79 4.81 -21.14
CA TRP A 209 -1.46 5.03 -19.73
C TRP A 209 -2.23 6.23 -19.16
N GLU A 210 -2.55 7.25 -19.95
CA GLU A 210 -3.42 8.34 -19.53
C GLU A 210 -4.85 7.86 -19.23
N ALA A 211 -5.40 6.99 -20.06
CA ALA A 211 -6.72 6.40 -19.85
C ALA A 211 -6.76 5.52 -18.59
N ASP A 212 -5.72 4.72 -18.37
CA ASP A 212 -5.57 3.89 -17.17
C ASP A 212 -5.46 4.74 -15.90
N VAL A 213 -4.59 5.76 -15.91
CA VAL A 213 -4.43 6.70 -14.79
C VAL A 213 -5.73 7.46 -14.52
N LYS A 214 -6.45 7.88 -15.56
CA LYS A 214 -7.76 8.54 -15.42
C LYS A 214 -8.78 7.59 -14.82
N SER A 215 -8.82 6.33 -15.28
CA SER A 215 -9.71 5.30 -14.75
C SER A 215 -9.45 5.07 -13.26
N LEU A 216 -8.19 4.82 -12.87
CA LEU A 216 -7.76 4.68 -11.48
C LEU A 216 -8.21 5.86 -10.62
N LYS A 217 -7.85 7.09 -11.01
CA LYS A 217 -8.18 8.31 -10.23
C LYS A 217 -9.69 8.49 -10.08
N SER A 218 -10.45 8.20 -11.13
CA SER A 218 -11.91 8.34 -11.10
C SER A 218 -12.58 7.33 -10.16
N HIS A 219 -12.13 6.07 -10.18
CA HIS A 219 -12.63 5.02 -9.29
C HIS A 219 -12.23 5.31 -7.85
N LEU A 220 -10.97 5.64 -7.59
CA LEU A 220 -10.48 5.95 -6.26
C LEU A 220 -11.25 7.14 -5.65
N LYS A 221 -11.47 8.21 -6.42
CA LYS A 221 -12.27 9.36 -5.96
C LYS A 221 -13.71 8.98 -5.65
N ARG A 222 -14.35 8.15 -6.47
CA ARG A 222 -15.73 7.67 -6.26
C ARG A 222 -15.85 6.77 -5.04
N VAL A 223 -14.84 5.94 -4.79
CA VAL A 223 -14.78 5.01 -3.64
C VAL A 223 -14.57 5.78 -2.34
N LEU A 224 -13.65 6.75 -2.32
CA LEU A 224 -13.38 7.57 -1.14
C LEU A 224 -14.56 8.49 -0.79
N GLY A 225 -15.22 9.09 -1.78
CA GLY A 225 -16.32 10.02 -1.52
C GLY A 225 -15.91 11.12 -0.53
N ASN A 226 -16.54 11.13 0.65
CA ASN A 226 -16.26 12.08 1.73
C ASN A 226 -15.45 11.48 2.90
N THR A 227 -14.94 10.25 2.79
CA THR A 227 -14.18 9.62 3.87
C THR A 227 -12.83 10.30 4.07
N VAL A 228 -12.53 10.68 5.31
CA VAL A 228 -11.21 11.23 5.68
C VAL A 228 -10.30 10.09 6.13
N LEU A 229 -9.17 9.95 5.42
CA LEU A 229 -8.11 9.00 5.73
C LEU A 229 -6.88 9.77 6.22
N THR A 230 -6.18 9.20 7.18
CA THR A 230 -4.81 9.61 7.52
C THR A 230 -3.86 9.26 6.38
N HIS A 231 -2.65 9.83 6.42
CA HIS A 231 -1.62 9.52 5.43
C HIS A 231 -1.34 8.01 5.34
N GLU A 232 -1.19 7.34 6.49
CA GLU A 232 -0.86 5.91 6.52
C GLU A 232 -1.99 5.05 5.92
N GLU A 233 -3.24 5.41 6.18
CA GLU A 233 -4.41 4.67 5.67
C GLU A 233 -4.62 4.90 4.18
N PHE A 234 -4.39 6.13 3.71
CA PHE A 234 -4.43 6.44 2.29
C PHE A 234 -3.32 5.72 1.53
N SER A 235 -2.09 5.74 2.06
CA SER A 235 -0.96 4.99 1.49
C SER A 235 -1.28 3.50 1.44
N THR A 236 -1.82 2.93 2.52
CA THR A 236 -2.22 1.52 2.57
C THR A 236 -3.27 1.19 1.50
N LEU A 237 -4.30 2.03 1.38
CA LEU A 237 -5.35 1.84 0.37
C LEU A 237 -4.77 1.90 -1.05
N VAL A 238 -3.91 2.87 -1.35
CA VAL A 238 -3.30 3.01 -2.68
C VAL A 238 -2.42 1.80 -3.00
N THR A 239 -1.66 1.27 -2.04
CA THR A 239 -0.88 0.03 -2.24
C THR A 239 -1.78 -1.18 -2.53
N GLN A 240 -2.92 -1.30 -1.86
CA GLN A 240 -3.88 -2.37 -2.16
C GLN A 240 -4.50 -2.21 -3.56
N VAL A 241 -4.81 -0.96 -3.95
CA VAL A 241 -5.31 -0.64 -5.28
C VAL A 241 -4.27 -0.91 -6.36
N GLU A 242 -2.99 -0.64 -6.10
CA GLU A 242 -1.89 -0.98 -6.99
C GLU A 242 -1.79 -2.50 -7.20
N ALA A 243 -1.85 -3.28 -6.12
CA ALA A 243 -1.87 -4.73 -6.20
C ALA A 243 -3.05 -5.25 -7.04
N VAL A 244 -4.23 -4.65 -6.87
CA VAL A 244 -5.41 -4.92 -7.71
C VAL A 244 -5.13 -4.66 -9.18
N LEU A 245 -4.58 -3.49 -9.52
CA LEU A 245 -4.28 -3.14 -10.91
C LEU A 245 -3.23 -4.06 -11.52
N ASN A 246 -2.23 -4.46 -10.74
CA ASN A 246 -1.16 -5.35 -11.21
C ASN A 246 -1.60 -6.83 -11.28
N SER A 247 -2.73 -7.18 -10.67
CA SER A 247 -3.35 -8.50 -10.76
C SER A 247 -4.37 -8.61 -11.90
N ARG A 248 -4.55 -7.55 -12.71
CA ARG A 248 -5.53 -7.56 -13.80
C ARG A 248 -5.16 -8.56 -14.91
N PRO A 249 -6.11 -9.31 -15.46
CA PRO A 249 -5.84 -10.23 -16.57
C PRO A 249 -5.57 -9.43 -17.85
N LEU A 250 -4.49 -9.75 -18.55
CA LEU A 250 -4.13 -9.19 -19.87
C LEU A 250 -4.56 -10.12 -21.00
N CYS A 251 -4.24 -11.41 -20.87
CA CYS A 251 -4.64 -12.48 -21.77
C CYS A 251 -4.53 -13.84 -21.06
N ASN A 252 -5.12 -14.88 -21.65
CA ASN A 252 -4.95 -16.24 -21.17
C ASN A 252 -3.54 -16.74 -21.53
N LEU A 253 -2.91 -17.46 -20.60
CA LEU A 253 -1.64 -18.14 -20.85
C LEU A 253 -1.85 -19.45 -21.61
N SER A 254 -2.99 -20.09 -21.38
CA SER A 254 -3.35 -21.37 -21.98
C SER A 254 -4.45 -21.22 -23.02
N SER A 255 -4.43 -22.10 -24.01
CA SER A 255 -5.50 -22.25 -24.99
C SER A 255 -6.59 -23.23 -24.51
N ASP A 256 -6.34 -23.95 -23.41
CA ASP A 256 -7.32 -24.84 -22.80
C ASP A 256 -8.40 -24.02 -22.07
N HIS A 257 -9.66 -24.31 -22.34
CA HIS A 257 -10.80 -23.65 -21.73
C HIS A 257 -11.01 -24.00 -20.25
N ASN A 258 -10.34 -25.05 -19.76
CA ASN A 258 -10.38 -25.44 -18.35
C ASN A 258 -9.24 -24.84 -17.51
N ASP A 259 -8.35 -24.08 -18.14
CA ASP A 259 -7.19 -23.50 -17.47
C ASP A 259 -7.40 -22.00 -17.21
N ASP A 260 -7.50 -21.64 -15.92
CA ASP A 260 -7.72 -20.27 -15.44
C ASP A 260 -6.42 -19.45 -15.33
N PHE A 261 -5.28 -19.95 -15.82
CA PHE A 261 -4.03 -19.18 -15.81
C PHE A 261 -4.08 -17.98 -16.76
N VAL A 262 -4.12 -16.79 -16.16
CA VAL A 262 -4.09 -15.51 -16.86
C VAL A 262 -2.74 -14.82 -16.68
N LEU A 263 -2.24 -14.25 -17.78
CA LEU A 263 -1.09 -13.36 -17.76
C LEU A 263 -1.53 -12.02 -17.16
N THR A 264 -0.75 -11.49 -16.23
CA THR A 264 -1.03 -10.23 -15.53
C THR A 264 0.22 -9.34 -15.50
N PRO A 265 0.10 -8.01 -15.29
CA PRO A 265 1.27 -7.15 -15.14
C PRO A 265 2.24 -7.61 -14.05
N ALA A 266 1.74 -8.18 -12.95
CA ALA A 266 2.58 -8.71 -11.88
C ALA A 266 3.57 -9.77 -12.35
N HIS A 267 3.22 -10.58 -13.35
CA HIS A 267 4.14 -11.57 -13.92
C HIS A 267 5.36 -10.92 -14.55
N PHE A 268 5.23 -9.73 -15.13
CA PHE A 268 6.35 -8.98 -15.68
C PHE A 268 7.15 -8.23 -14.60
N LEU A 269 6.48 -7.74 -13.56
CA LEU A 269 7.10 -6.92 -12.52
C LEU A 269 7.83 -7.74 -11.45
N VAL A 270 7.24 -8.87 -11.05
CA VAL A 270 7.70 -9.69 -9.92
C VAL A 270 7.98 -11.14 -10.33
N GLY A 271 7.62 -11.55 -11.55
CA GLY A 271 7.83 -12.91 -12.05
C GLY A 271 6.72 -13.90 -11.66
N SER A 272 5.66 -13.45 -10.97
CA SER A 272 4.56 -14.30 -10.53
C SER A 272 3.24 -13.53 -10.36
N SER A 273 2.15 -14.25 -10.06
CA SER A 273 0.89 -13.64 -9.61
C SER A 273 1.02 -13.03 -8.20
N LEU A 274 0.15 -12.09 -7.87
CA LEU A 274 0.01 -11.48 -6.53
C LEU A 274 -1.17 -12.14 -5.80
N PRO A 275 -0.95 -13.19 -4.99
CA PRO A 275 -2.04 -13.84 -4.28
C PRO A 275 -2.54 -12.94 -3.14
N ALA A 276 -3.86 -12.73 -3.10
CA ALA A 276 -4.54 -12.15 -1.94
C ALA A 276 -5.19 -13.26 -1.12
N LEU A 277 -5.10 -13.15 0.21
CA LEU A 277 -5.86 -14.03 1.10
C LEU A 277 -7.35 -13.68 1.03
N PRO A 278 -8.25 -14.67 1.17
CA PRO A 278 -9.68 -14.41 1.22
C PRO A 278 -10.03 -13.63 2.49
N ASP A 279 -10.43 -12.37 2.31
CA ASP A 279 -10.95 -11.51 3.38
C ASP A 279 -12.49 -11.57 3.41
N PRO A 280 -13.13 -11.41 4.59
CA PRO A 280 -14.59 -11.32 4.68
C PRO A 280 -15.11 -10.12 3.87
N ASP A 281 -16.24 -10.29 3.20
CA ASP A 281 -16.86 -9.20 2.44
C ASP A 281 -17.45 -8.15 3.39
N LEU A 282 -16.95 -6.92 3.30
CA LEU A 282 -17.36 -5.79 4.13
C LEU A 282 -18.15 -4.75 3.33
N THR A 283 -18.47 -4.97 2.05
CA THR A 283 -19.09 -3.93 1.21
C THR A 283 -20.44 -3.46 1.76
N GLU A 284 -21.23 -4.38 2.32
CA GLU A 284 -22.55 -4.14 2.89
C GLU A 284 -22.54 -3.69 4.36
N VAL A 285 -21.38 -3.74 5.03
CA VAL A 285 -21.29 -3.38 6.45
C VAL A 285 -21.36 -1.85 6.60
N PRO A 286 -22.27 -1.32 7.46
CA PRO A 286 -22.37 0.12 7.70
C PRO A 286 -21.07 0.71 8.25
N ILE A 287 -20.68 1.90 7.76
CA ILE A 287 -19.40 2.55 8.09
C ILE A 287 -19.21 2.72 9.61
N ASN A 288 -20.29 3.03 10.34
CA ASN A 288 -20.26 3.23 11.78
C ASN A 288 -19.98 1.94 12.59
N ARG A 289 -20.02 0.76 11.95
CA ARG A 289 -19.69 -0.53 12.56
C ARG A 289 -18.29 -1.03 12.18
N LEU A 290 -17.56 -0.28 11.36
CA LEU A 290 -16.23 -0.65 10.91
C LEU A 290 -15.17 -0.01 11.80
N ASN A 291 -14.18 -0.79 12.20
CA ASN A 291 -12.94 -0.22 12.68
C ASN A 291 -12.13 0.38 11.51
N ARG A 292 -11.06 1.12 11.81
CA ARG A 292 -10.27 1.84 10.79
C ARG A 292 -9.70 0.92 9.71
N TRP A 293 -9.25 -0.28 10.08
CA TRP A 293 -8.73 -1.24 9.11
C TRP A 293 -9.83 -1.85 8.24
N GLN A 294 -10.96 -2.24 8.84
CA GLN A 294 -12.14 -2.74 8.13
C GLN A 294 -12.67 -1.70 7.14
N LEU A 295 -12.58 -0.41 7.48
CA LEU A 295 -12.88 0.67 6.54
C LEU A 295 -11.96 0.64 5.31
N ILE A 296 -10.65 0.47 5.49
CA ILE A 296 -9.69 0.38 4.38
C ILE A 296 -9.96 -0.85 3.52
N GLN A 297 -10.17 -2.02 4.14
CA GLN A 297 -10.50 -3.25 3.40
C GLN A 297 -11.80 -3.09 2.61
N ARG A 298 -12.83 -2.53 3.22
CA ARG A 298 -14.08 -2.23 2.54
C ARG A 298 -13.87 -1.30 1.34
N LEU A 299 -13.09 -0.23 1.48
CA LEU A 299 -12.80 0.69 0.37
C LEU A 299 -12.06 -0.04 -0.77
N SER A 300 -11.07 -0.88 -0.45
CA SER A 300 -10.36 -1.70 -1.43
C SER A 300 -11.31 -2.69 -2.14
N GLN A 301 -12.19 -3.38 -1.41
CA GLN A 301 -13.19 -4.29 -1.97
C GLN A 301 -14.20 -3.58 -2.89
N ILE A 302 -14.69 -2.40 -2.50
CA ILE A 302 -15.57 -1.59 -3.35
C ILE A 302 -14.83 -1.12 -4.60
N PHE A 303 -13.56 -0.73 -4.47
CA PHE A 303 -12.72 -0.37 -5.61
C PHE A 303 -12.60 -1.55 -6.57
N TRP A 304 -12.21 -2.73 -6.08
CA TRP A 304 -12.09 -3.95 -6.87
C TRP A 304 -13.38 -4.24 -7.64
N LYS A 305 -14.52 -4.37 -6.94
CA LYS A 305 -15.82 -4.70 -7.56
C LYS A 305 -16.19 -3.72 -8.68
N LYS A 306 -16.01 -2.41 -8.46
CA LYS A 306 -16.38 -1.37 -9.44
C LYS A 306 -15.41 -1.33 -10.61
N TRP A 307 -14.10 -1.36 -10.32
CA TRP A 307 -13.07 -1.24 -11.34
C TRP A 307 -13.00 -2.49 -12.22
N SER A 308 -13.09 -3.69 -11.65
CA SER A 308 -13.04 -4.95 -12.42
C SER A 308 -14.23 -5.07 -13.36
N THR A 309 -15.43 -4.65 -12.93
CA THR A 309 -16.63 -4.62 -13.77
C THR A 309 -16.44 -3.68 -14.97
N ASP A 310 -15.93 -2.47 -14.73
CA ASP A 310 -15.66 -1.51 -15.81
C ASP A 310 -14.53 -1.97 -16.73
N TYR A 311 -13.52 -2.66 -16.18
CA TYR A 311 -12.41 -3.22 -16.94
C TYR A 311 -12.88 -4.33 -17.89
N LEU A 312 -13.65 -5.30 -17.39
CA LEU A 312 -14.18 -6.40 -18.21
C LEU A 312 -15.10 -5.90 -19.32
N ASN A 313 -15.93 -4.89 -19.04
CA ASN A 313 -16.78 -4.27 -20.06
C ASN A 313 -15.98 -3.58 -21.18
N ARG A 314 -14.71 -3.25 -20.97
CA ARG A 314 -13.82 -2.66 -21.98
C ARG A 314 -12.99 -3.68 -22.74
N LEU A 315 -13.00 -4.95 -22.32
CA LEU A 315 -12.31 -6.06 -22.99
C LEU A 315 -13.21 -6.77 -24.03
N GLN A 316 -14.52 -6.52 -24.01
CA GLN A 316 -15.49 -6.99 -25.02
C GLN A 316 -15.53 -6.05 -26.24
#